data_AF-A0A136WH68-F1
#
_entry.id   AF-A0A136WH68-F1
#
_cell.length_a   1.000
_cell.length_b   1.000
_cell.length_c   1.000
_cell.angle_alpha   90.00
_cell.angle_beta   90.00
_cell.angle_gamma   90.00
#
_symmetry.space_group_name_H-M   'P 1'
#
loop_
_entity.id
_entity.type
_entity.pdbx_description
1 polymer ?
#
loop_
_entity_poly.entity_id
_entity_poly.type
_entity_poly.pdbx_seq_one_letter_code
_entity_poly.pdbx_strand_id
1 'polypeptide(L)'
;MRKYALSHFSFDNFKEMILQGDNSKDAQIRADKEGYIYLSQKFVGNQSLNDIKFRLPTLSGDLVGSLCADSNHMKSIYDLIIRNKDNTGYIDPEID
;
A
#
# COMPACT_ATOMS: atom_id res chain seq x y z
N MET A 1 -3.27 5.65 -11.92
CA MET A 1 -2.92 5.27 -10.54
C MET A 1 -3.51 6.33 -9.62
N ARG A 2 -4.48 5.95 -8.78
CA ARG A 2 -5.08 6.87 -7.80
C ARG A 2 -4.09 7.10 -6.65
N LYS A 3 -4.02 8.34 -6.19
CA LYS A 3 -3.29 8.76 -4.99
C LYS A 3 -4.30 9.31 -3.98
N TYR A 4 -4.04 9.07 -2.71
CA TYR A 4 -4.87 9.58 -1.61
C TYR A 4 -3.99 10.37 -0.66
N ALA A 5 -4.52 11.43 -0.06
CA ALA A 5 -3.81 12.15 1.00
C ALA A 5 -3.71 11.26 2.24
N LEU A 6 -2.49 10.96 2.68
CA LEU A 6 -2.21 10.10 3.84
C LEU A 6 -2.82 10.66 5.14
N SER A 7 -2.90 11.99 5.26
CA SER A 7 -3.50 12.69 6.41
C SER A 7 -5.00 12.41 6.58
N HIS A 8 -5.70 12.03 5.52
CA HIS A 8 -7.14 11.75 5.49
C HIS A 8 -7.43 10.35 4.90
N PHE A 9 -6.45 9.46 4.94
CA PHE A 9 -6.57 8.14 4.34
C PHE A 9 -7.47 7.25 5.21
N SER A 10 -8.62 6.86 4.67
CA SER A 10 -9.61 6.02 5.34
C SER A 10 -9.51 4.56 4.86
N PHE A 11 -10.16 3.66 5.60
CA PHE A 11 -10.23 2.25 5.20
C PHE A 11 -10.98 2.06 3.87
N ASP A 12 -11.98 2.89 3.57
CA ASP A 12 -12.68 2.83 2.28
C ASP A 12 -11.79 3.28 1.13
N ASN A 13 -10.98 4.34 1.32
CA ASN A 13 -9.96 4.75 0.37
C ASN A 13 -8.94 3.62 0.14
N PHE A 14 -8.56 2.91 1.20
CA PHE A 14 -7.69 1.75 1.11
C PHE A 14 -8.32 0.61 0.30
N LYS A 15 -9.57 0.25 0.58
CA LYS A 15 -10.30 -0.77 -0.20
C LYS A 15 -10.37 -0.41 -1.68
N GLU A 16 -10.77 0.81 -2.00
CA GLU A 16 -10.82 1.28 -3.39
C GLU A 16 -9.45 1.17 -4.07
N MET A 17 -8.39 1.59 -3.36
CA MET A 17 -7.02 1.55 -3.86
C MET A 17 -6.57 0.12 -4.19
N ILE A 18 -6.89 -0.84 -3.32
CA ILE A 18 -6.53 -2.25 -3.47
C ILE A 18 -7.36 -2.94 -4.56
N LEU A 19 -8.66 -2.67 -4.63
CA LEU A 19 -9.56 -3.22 -5.64
C LEU A 19 -9.21 -2.78 -7.06
N GLN A 20 -8.57 -1.62 -7.22
CA GLN A 20 -8.08 -1.13 -8.52
C GLN A 20 -6.76 -1.75 -8.97
N GLY A 21 -6.15 -2.60 -8.15
CA GLY A 21 -4.89 -3.22 -8.50
C GLY A 21 -5.02 -4.50 -9.31
N ASP A 22 -3.99 -4.74 -10.11
CA ASP A 22 -3.80 -5.93 -10.93
C ASP A 22 -2.94 -6.94 -10.16
N ASN A 23 -3.53 -8.07 -9.82
CA ASN A 23 -2.91 -9.12 -9.01
C ASN A 23 -1.87 -9.95 -9.78
N SER A 24 -1.74 -9.75 -11.10
CA SER A 24 -0.71 -10.37 -11.93
C SER A 24 0.66 -9.66 -11.85
N LYS A 25 0.75 -8.57 -11.08
CA LYS A 25 1.95 -7.72 -10.96
C LYS A 25 2.45 -7.66 -9.52
N ASP A 26 3.77 -7.55 -9.36
CA ASP A 26 4.39 -7.22 -8.08
C ASP A 26 3.96 -5.81 -7.65
N ALA A 27 2.95 -5.76 -6.79
CA ALA A 27 2.41 -4.53 -6.29
C ALA A 27 3.06 -4.12 -4.94
N GLN A 28 3.06 -2.81 -4.69
CA GLN A 28 3.54 -2.23 -3.45
C GLN A 28 2.69 -1.03 -3.08
N ILE A 29 2.32 -0.94 -1.81
CA ILE A 29 1.74 0.28 -1.27
C ILE A 29 2.90 1.22 -0.95
N ARG A 30 2.81 2.46 -1.40
CA ARG A 30 3.85 3.47 -1.20
C ARG A 30 3.24 4.76 -0.70
N ALA A 31 3.93 5.42 0.20
CA ALA A 31 3.70 6.83 0.51
C ALA A 31 4.89 7.67 0.05
N ASP A 32 4.61 8.81 -0.58
CA ASP A 32 5.64 9.79 -0.93
C ASP A 32 5.85 10.82 0.20
N LYS A 33 6.95 11.57 0.11
CA LYS A 33 7.31 12.62 1.08
C LYS A 33 6.34 13.80 1.08
N GLU A 34 5.56 13.96 0.02
CA GLU A 34 4.48 14.95 -0.08
C GLU A 34 3.23 14.53 0.70
N GLY A 35 3.19 13.30 1.22
CA GLY A 35 2.12 12.80 2.05
C GLY A 35 0.99 12.16 1.26
N TYR A 36 1.25 11.64 0.06
CA TYR A 36 0.29 10.85 -0.71
C TYR A 36 0.62 9.36 -0.66
N ILE A 37 -0.42 8.54 -0.49
CA ILE A 37 -0.35 7.08 -0.55
C ILE A 37 -0.99 6.53 -1.83
N TYR A 38 -0.38 5.50 -2.42
CA TYR A 38 -0.82 4.90 -3.67
C TYR A 38 -0.34 3.44 -3.82
N LEU A 39 -1.05 2.70 -4.68
CA LEU A 39 -0.66 1.35 -5.10
C LEU A 39 0.23 1.41 -6.34
N SER A 40 1.53 1.14 -6.16
CA SER A 40 2.50 0.98 -7.23
C SER A 40 2.43 -0.43 -7.79
N GLN A 41 2.25 -0.55 -9.11
CA GLN A 41 2.15 -1.84 -9.82
C GLN A 41 3.20 -1.97 -10.94
N LYS A 42 4.27 -1.16 -10.90
CA LYS A 42 5.38 -1.24 -11.85
C LYS A 42 6.53 -2.04 -11.25
N PHE A 43 7.23 -2.81 -12.08
CA PHE A 43 8.48 -3.52 -11.76
C PHE A 43 9.38 -2.63 -10.89
N VAL A 44 9.58 -3.08 -9.65
CA VAL A 44 10.08 -2.27 -8.53
C VAL A 44 11.58 -1.93 -8.65
N GLY A 45 12.31 -2.65 -9.51
CA GLY A 45 13.77 -2.61 -9.56
C GLY A 45 14.40 -1.28 -9.98
N ASN A 46 13.66 -0.32 -10.56
CA ASN A 46 14.27 0.86 -11.19
C ASN A 46 13.58 2.21 -10.90
N GLN A 47 12.71 2.30 -9.89
CA GLN A 47 12.14 3.58 -9.48
C GLN A 47 12.92 4.19 -8.31
N SER A 48 13.37 5.44 -8.49
CA SER A 48 14.05 6.24 -7.47
C SER A 48 13.27 6.23 -6.15
N LEU A 49 13.96 5.84 -5.07
CA LEU A 49 13.41 5.81 -3.71
C LEU A 49 13.50 7.18 -3.02
N ASN A 50 14.11 8.18 -3.67
CA ASN A 50 14.41 9.47 -3.06
C ASN A 50 13.15 10.25 -2.65
N ASP A 51 12.02 10.01 -3.30
CA ASP A 51 10.74 10.70 -3.02
C ASP A 51 9.77 9.86 -2.21
N ILE A 52 10.18 8.65 -1.81
CA ILE A 52 9.35 7.73 -1.03
C ILE A 52 9.57 7.99 0.46
N LYS A 53 8.48 8.22 1.18
CA LYS A 53 8.46 8.26 2.64
C LYS A 53 8.53 6.84 3.20
N PHE A 54 7.60 5.97 2.80
CA PHE A 54 7.65 4.56 3.14
C PHE A 54 7.10 3.67 2.03
N ARG A 55 7.44 2.38 2.09
CA ARG A 55 6.89 1.34 1.23
C ARG A 55 6.51 0.11 2.03
N LEU A 56 5.43 -0.53 1.62
CA LEU A 56 4.94 -1.80 2.12
C LEU A 56 4.76 -2.74 0.92
N PRO A 57 5.45 -3.89 0.87
CA PRO A 57 5.16 -4.89 -0.14
C PRO A 57 3.75 -5.44 0.09
N THR A 58 2.95 -5.54 -0.98
CA THR A 58 1.75 -6.35 -0.90
C THR A 58 2.23 -7.79 -1.00
N LEU A 59 2.33 -8.47 0.13
CA LEU A 59 2.71 -9.88 0.19
C LEU A 59 1.85 -10.64 -0.84
N SER A 60 2.53 -11.22 -1.83
CA SER A 60 2.07 -12.26 -2.77
C SER A 60 0.59 -12.22 -3.18
N GLY A 61 0.23 -11.64 -4.33
CA GLY A 61 -0.96 -11.99 -5.18
C GLY A 61 -2.38 -11.94 -4.58
N ASP A 62 -2.52 -11.95 -3.26
CA ASP A 62 -3.71 -12.23 -2.45
C ASP A 62 -4.21 -10.96 -1.76
N LEU A 63 -3.43 -9.88 -1.88
CA LEU A 63 -3.69 -8.55 -1.32
C LEU A 63 -4.08 -7.49 -2.34
N VAL A 64 -4.09 -7.83 -3.64
CA VAL A 64 -4.46 -6.92 -4.73
C VAL A 64 -5.56 -7.51 -5.61
N GLY A 65 -6.54 -6.70 -6.02
CA GLY A 65 -7.62 -7.11 -6.93
C GLY A 65 -8.89 -7.61 -6.22
N SER A 66 -9.90 -7.96 -7.01
CA SER A 66 -11.26 -8.32 -6.53
C SER A 66 -11.33 -9.60 -5.68
N LEU A 67 -10.28 -10.42 -5.70
CA LEU A 67 -10.19 -11.67 -4.94
C LEU A 67 -9.82 -11.45 -3.46
N CYS A 68 -9.41 -10.24 -3.06
CA CYS A 68 -8.92 -9.91 -1.72
C CYS A 68 -10.04 -9.72 -0.69
N ALA A 69 -11.13 -10.47 -0.80
CA ALA A 69 -12.35 -10.28 -0.02
C ALA A 69 -12.21 -10.62 1.50
N ASP A 70 -11.02 -11.02 1.98
CA ASP A 70 -10.80 -11.15 3.42
C ASP A 70 -10.58 -9.77 4.07
N SER A 71 -11.68 -9.28 4.64
CA SER A 71 -11.73 -7.98 5.31
C SER A 71 -10.79 -7.89 6.52
N ASN A 72 -10.43 -9.01 7.16
CA ASN A 72 -9.54 -9.00 8.32
C ASN A 72 -8.10 -8.73 7.89
N HIS A 73 -7.64 -9.39 6.84
CA HIS A 73 -6.29 -9.19 6.32
C HIS A 73 -6.11 -7.76 5.77
N MET A 74 -7.10 -7.25 5.03
CA MET A 74 -7.13 -5.84 4.60
C MET A 74 -7.07 -4.86 5.78
N LYS A 75 -7.80 -5.15 6.86
CA LYS A 75 -7.81 -4.30 8.04
C LYS A 75 -6.45 -4.29 8.75
N SER A 76 -5.79 -5.44 8.89
CA SER A 76 -4.45 -5.51 9.48
C SER A 76 -3.43 -4.69 8.70
N ILE A 77 -3.48 -4.74 7.36
CA ILE A 77 -2.60 -3.91 6.50
C ILE A 77 -2.92 -2.42 6.66
N TYR A 78 -4.21 -2.05 6.66
CA TYR A 78 -4.61 -0.67 6.89
C TYR A 78 -4.13 -0.15 8.25
N ASP A 79 -4.32 -0.92 9.31
CA ASP A 79 -3.89 -0.56 10.66
C ASP A 79 -2.35 -0.41 10.71
N LEU A 80 -1.61 -1.28 10.01
CA LEU A 80 -0.16 -1.18 9.87
C LEU A 80 0.26 0.12 9.17
N ILE A 81 -0.42 0.51 8.08
CA ILE A 81 -0.18 1.78 7.37
C ILE A 81 -0.41 2.97 8.30
N ILE A 82 -1.54 3.00 9.01
CA ILE A 82 -1.89 4.12 9.87
C ILE A 82 -0.95 4.24 11.07
N ARG A 83 -0.53 3.11 11.67
CA ARG A 83 0.47 3.08 12.74
C ARG A 83 1.84 3.61 12.29
N ASN A 84 2.18 3.39 11.02
CA ASN A 84 3.47 3.77 10.45
C ASN A 84 3.39 5.04 9.57
N LYS A 85 2.26 5.75 9.54
CA LYS A 85 2.04 6.88 8.63
C LYS A 85 3.09 8.00 8.78
N ASP A 86 3.69 8.10 9.96
CA ASP A 86 4.71 9.09 10.32
C ASP A 86 6.14 8.54 10.21
N ASN A 87 6.30 7.24 9.99
CA ASN A 87 7.59 6.58 9.84
C ASN A 87 8.16 6.77 8.43
N THR A 88 9.47 6.55 8.31
CA THR A 88 10.18 6.55 7.02
C THR A 88 10.89 5.22 6.81
N GLY A 89 10.93 4.73 5.57
CA GLY A 89 11.65 3.51 5.20
C GLY A 89 10.75 2.33 4.77
N TYR A 90 11.31 1.13 4.88
CA TYR A 90 10.59 -0.11 4.57
C TYR A 90 9.75 -0.52 5.79
N ILE A 91 8.47 -0.81 5.57
CA ILE A 91 7.61 -1.42 6.58
C ILE A 91 7.56 -2.90 6.24
N ASP A 92 7.92 -3.75 7.19
CA ASP A 92 7.75 -5.19 7.06
C ASP A 92 6.31 -5.56 7.43
N PRO A 93 5.55 -6.22 6.54
CA PRO A 93 4.22 -6.72 6.83
C PRO A 93 4.23 -8.02 7.66
N GLU A 94 5.19 -8.25 8.57
CA GLU A 94 5.08 -9.30 9.59
C GLU A 94 3.79 -9.08 10.39
N ILE A 95 2.73 -9.73 9.94
CA ILE A 95 1.45 -9.84 10.61
C ILE A 95 1.53 -11.18 11.33
N ASP A 96 1.77 -11.13 12.65
CA ASP A 96 1.64 -12.30 13.54
C ASP A 96 0.26 -12.98 13.41
#